data_AF-A0A5R8MLB2-F1
#
_entry.id   AF-A0A5R8MLB2-F1
#
_cell.length_a   1.000
_cell.length_b   1.000
_cell.length_c   1.000
_cell.angle_alpha   90.00
_cell.angle_beta   90.00
_cell.angle_gamma   90.00
#
_symmetry.space_group_name_H-M   'P 1'
#
loop_
_entity.id
_entity.type
_entity.pdbx_description
1 polymer ?
#
loop_
_entity_poly.entity_id
_entity_poly.type
_entity_poly.pdbx_seq_one_letter_code
_entity_poly.pdbx_strand_id
1 'polypeptide(L)'
;MSVMAGVAPREPRRERLRRWWRGRLATPIDAPLPQRRLFLIPTRFGLGWAALVVVLLLFGINYQNNLAYGLAFWLFGVGVVALLRGWLNLLGVMPGLRLPREAFAGGEARLGVVLRARRPRMALELHCDGADAWLDIDEGVGEAELALPTPTRGSLALPWLRIETRWPLGLVRVVAWVSHDAELLVWPRPLEEEAPTARQGGADEDAGDFAGLRRFQPGDSPGQVAWKQWSRSGVLATKQFSAPPRRERWLDYDACRGDPERRLSVLCARVLAHHRAGERFGLRLPGLTLAQGEGDGQRRRALDALARFGPSTGEGAR
;
A
#
# COMPACT_ATOMS: atom_id res chain seq x y z
N MET A 1 -16.25 47.33 -9.58
CA MET A 1 -14.95 46.65 -9.38
C MET A 1 -15.22 45.16 -9.25
N SER A 2 -14.65 44.39 -10.17
CA SER A 2 -15.00 43.01 -10.49
C SER A 2 -14.49 42.03 -9.43
N VAL A 3 -15.39 41.20 -8.88
CA VAL A 3 -15.04 40.07 -8.03
C VAL A 3 -14.70 38.89 -8.95
N MET A 4 -13.42 38.52 -9.01
CA MET A 4 -12.98 37.29 -9.67
C MET A 4 -13.44 36.09 -8.85
N ALA A 5 -14.54 35.46 -9.28
CA ALA A 5 -14.90 34.12 -8.87
C ALA A 5 -13.84 33.13 -9.35
N GLY A 6 -13.16 32.48 -8.41
CA GLY A 6 -12.23 31.39 -8.67
C GLY A 6 -12.94 30.26 -9.41
N VAL A 7 -12.55 30.06 -10.66
CA VAL A 7 -13.01 28.95 -11.50
C VAL A 7 -12.38 27.67 -10.96
N ALA A 8 -13.17 26.87 -10.23
CA ALA A 8 -12.80 25.50 -9.91
C ALA A 8 -12.50 24.73 -11.22
N PRO A 9 -11.43 23.94 -11.30
CA PRO A 9 -11.09 23.20 -12.50
C PRO A 9 -12.26 22.26 -12.85
N ARG A 10 -12.84 22.49 -14.03
CA ARG A 10 -13.95 21.68 -14.55
C ARG A 10 -13.41 20.28 -14.86
N GLU A 11 -13.58 19.33 -13.94
CA GLU A 11 -13.43 17.89 -14.26
C GLU A 11 -14.25 17.61 -15.54
N PRO A 12 -13.67 17.02 -16.59
CA PRO A 12 -14.37 16.81 -17.85
C PRO A 12 -15.63 15.96 -17.59
N ARG A 13 -16.80 16.38 -18.08
CA ARG A 13 -18.09 15.68 -17.92
C ARG A 13 -18.02 14.16 -18.14
N ARG A 14 -17.08 13.69 -18.97
CA ARG A 14 -16.78 12.28 -19.23
C ARG A 14 -16.30 11.50 -18.01
N GLU A 15 -15.53 12.09 -17.10
CA GLU A 15 -15.04 11.43 -15.89
C GLU A 15 -16.15 11.28 -14.85
N ARG A 16 -16.99 12.31 -14.67
CA ARG A 16 -18.19 12.24 -13.84
C ARG A 16 -19.20 11.19 -14.33
N LEU A 17 -19.45 11.15 -15.64
CA LEU A 17 -20.26 10.09 -16.26
C LEU A 17 -19.60 8.73 -16.08
N ARG A 18 -18.30 8.57 -16.35
CA ARG A 18 -17.58 7.31 -16.13
C ARG A 18 -17.61 6.86 -14.67
N ARG A 19 -17.53 7.77 -13.71
CA ARG A 19 -17.62 7.46 -12.26
C ARG A 19 -19.05 7.03 -11.90
N TRP A 20 -20.07 7.72 -12.39
CA TRP A 20 -21.48 7.35 -12.18
C TRP A 20 -21.89 6.02 -12.84
N TRP A 21 -21.48 5.79 -14.09
CA TRP A 21 -21.77 4.56 -14.83
C TRP A 21 -21.06 3.35 -14.19
N ARG A 22 -19.78 3.50 -13.83
CA ARG A 22 -19.01 2.43 -13.19
C ARG A 22 -19.51 2.13 -11.77
N GLY A 23 -20.04 3.09 -11.01
CA GLY A 23 -20.66 2.81 -9.69
C GLY A 23 -21.87 1.87 -9.73
N ARG A 24 -22.67 1.91 -10.81
CA ARG A 24 -23.78 0.95 -11.00
C ARG A 24 -23.32 -0.42 -11.54
N LEU A 25 -22.15 -0.46 -12.16
CA LEU A 25 -21.63 -1.61 -12.90
C LEU A 25 -20.52 -2.36 -12.14
N ALA A 26 -19.91 -1.75 -11.13
CA ALA A 26 -18.81 -2.32 -10.37
C ALA A 26 -19.28 -3.32 -9.31
N THR A 27 -18.72 -4.52 -9.35
CA THR A 27 -19.01 -5.57 -8.38
C THR A 27 -18.22 -5.28 -7.09
N PRO A 28 -18.82 -5.42 -5.90
CA PRO A 28 -18.07 -5.26 -4.66
C PRO A 28 -16.92 -6.26 -4.57
N ILE A 29 -15.86 -5.87 -3.88
CA ILE A 29 -14.76 -6.76 -3.53
C ILE A 29 -15.29 -7.97 -2.74
N ASP A 30 -14.63 -9.12 -2.89
CA ASP A 30 -14.98 -10.42 -2.31
C ASP A 30 -16.33 -11.01 -2.75
N ALA A 31 -17.01 -10.41 -3.74
CA ALA A 31 -18.19 -10.99 -4.36
C ALA A 31 -17.87 -11.62 -5.72
N PRO A 32 -18.50 -12.75 -6.09
CA PRO A 32 -18.29 -13.36 -7.40
C PRO A 32 -18.79 -12.43 -8.51
N LEU A 33 -17.99 -12.27 -9.56
CA LEU A 33 -18.36 -11.45 -10.72
C LEU A 33 -19.62 -12.00 -11.41
N PRO A 34 -20.73 -11.24 -11.42
CA PRO A 34 -22.00 -11.71 -11.96
C PRO A 34 -22.07 -11.50 -13.47
N GLN A 35 -22.85 -12.33 -14.16
CA GLN A 35 -23.07 -12.27 -15.61
C GLN A 35 -23.43 -10.87 -16.13
N ARG A 36 -24.31 -10.16 -15.42
CA ARG A 36 -24.83 -8.84 -15.83
C ARG A 36 -23.79 -7.71 -15.81
N ARG A 37 -22.61 -7.95 -15.22
CA ARG A 37 -21.54 -6.95 -15.06
C ARG A 37 -20.30 -7.28 -15.89
N LEU A 38 -20.41 -8.27 -16.78
CA LEU A 38 -19.36 -8.62 -17.74
C LEU A 38 -19.66 -7.96 -19.08
N PHE A 39 -18.72 -7.15 -19.57
CA PHE A 39 -18.83 -6.45 -20.83
C PHE A 39 -17.97 -7.11 -21.89
N LEU A 40 -18.59 -7.53 -23.00
CA LEU A 40 -17.88 -8.04 -24.17
C LEU A 40 -17.64 -6.89 -25.14
N ILE A 41 -16.37 -6.58 -25.39
CA ILE A 41 -15.96 -5.50 -26.28
C ILE A 41 -15.20 -6.12 -27.45
N PRO A 42 -15.63 -5.95 -28.71
CA PRO A 42 -14.92 -6.51 -29.86
C PRO A 42 -13.54 -5.87 -29.99
N THR A 43 -12.52 -6.67 -30.23
CA THR A 43 -11.18 -6.17 -30.52
C THR A 43 -11.05 -5.82 -32.00
N ARG A 44 -10.00 -5.07 -32.39
CA ARG A 44 -9.70 -4.83 -33.81
C ARG A 44 -9.50 -6.14 -34.58
N PHE A 45 -8.84 -7.11 -33.96
CA PHE A 45 -8.66 -8.44 -34.52
C PHE A 45 -10.00 -9.17 -34.68
N GLY A 46 -10.88 -9.13 -33.67
CA GLY A 46 -12.21 -9.72 -33.75
C GLY A 46 -13.10 -9.10 -34.84
N LEU A 47 -13.01 -7.78 -35.06
CA LEU A 47 -13.69 -7.12 -36.17
C LEU A 47 -13.15 -7.60 -37.52
N GLY A 48 -11.83 -7.73 -37.67
CA GLY A 48 -11.20 -8.30 -38.86
C GLY A 48 -11.62 -9.76 -39.11
N TRP A 49 -11.68 -10.57 -38.06
CA TRP A 49 -12.18 -11.95 -38.13
C TRP A 49 -13.63 -12.02 -38.58
N ALA A 50 -14.50 -11.18 -38.00
CA ALA A 50 -15.91 -11.12 -38.40
C ALA A 50 -16.05 -10.68 -39.86
N ALA A 51 -15.28 -9.68 -40.30
CA ALA A 51 -15.24 -9.24 -41.69
C ALA A 51 -14.78 -10.37 -42.63
N LEU A 52 -13.74 -11.12 -42.26
CA LEU A 52 -13.27 -12.28 -43.03
C LEU A 52 -14.36 -13.34 -43.19
N VAL A 53 -15.06 -13.69 -42.10
CA VAL A 53 -16.19 -14.64 -42.15
C VAL A 53 -17.28 -14.15 -43.11
N VAL A 54 -17.63 -12.87 -43.06
CA VAL A 54 -18.62 -12.26 -43.97
C VAL A 54 -18.14 -12.30 -45.42
N VAL A 55 -16.87 -11.95 -45.68
CA VAL A 55 -16.30 -12.00 -47.04
C VAL A 55 -16.31 -13.43 -47.59
N LEU A 56 -15.91 -14.42 -46.80
CA LEU A 56 -15.96 -15.83 -47.21
C LEU A 56 -17.39 -16.30 -47.50
N LEU A 57 -18.36 -15.85 -46.70
CA LEU A 57 -19.77 -16.16 -46.91
C LEU A 57 -20.27 -15.54 -48.23
N LEU A 58 -19.97 -14.26 -48.47
CA LEU A 58 -20.32 -13.58 -49.72
C LEU A 58 -19.66 -14.22 -50.94
N PHE A 59 -18.39 -14.64 -50.80
CA PHE A 59 -17.67 -15.37 -51.84
C PHE A 59 -18.34 -16.73 -52.13
N GLY A 60 -18.70 -17.48 -51.08
CA GLY A 60 -19.46 -18.73 -51.21
C GLY A 60 -20.80 -18.54 -51.93
N ILE A 61 -21.52 -17.45 -51.62
CA ILE A 61 -22.78 -17.08 -52.28
C ILE A 61 -22.56 -16.72 -53.74
N ASN A 62 -21.57 -15.87 -54.02
CA ASN A 62 -21.34 -15.36 -55.37
C ASN A 62 -20.87 -16.47 -56.33
N TYR A 63 -19.97 -17.34 -55.87
CA TYR A 63 -19.34 -18.36 -56.71
C TYR A 63 -19.90 -19.77 -56.50
N GLN A 64 -20.97 -19.92 -55.71
CA GLN A 64 -21.54 -21.24 -55.33
C GLN A 64 -20.48 -22.21 -54.79
N ASN A 65 -19.48 -21.68 -54.08
CA ASN A 65 -18.33 -22.45 -53.61
C ASN A 65 -18.61 -23.08 -52.24
N ASN A 66 -18.88 -24.39 -52.22
CA ASN A 66 -19.18 -25.15 -51.00
C ASN A 66 -18.03 -25.17 -49.98
N LEU A 67 -16.77 -25.12 -50.43
CA LEU A 67 -15.61 -25.07 -49.53
C LEU A 67 -15.55 -23.73 -48.78
N ALA A 68 -15.89 -22.63 -49.46
CA ALA A 68 -15.94 -21.31 -48.84
C ALA A 68 -16.99 -21.25 -47.72
N TYR A 69 -18.17 -21.87 -47.93
CA TYR A 69 -19.17 -22.03 -46.87
C TYR A 69 -18.65 -22.85 -45.68
N GLY A 70 -18.02 -24.00 -45.97
CA GLY A 70 -17.45 -24.85 -44.93
C GLY A 70 -16.45 -24.10 -44.04
N LEU A 71 -15.54 -23.35 -44.66
CA LEU A 71 -14.57 -22.53 -43.94
C LEU A 71 -15.24 -21.39 -43.16
N ALA A 72 -16.19 -20.66 -43.76
CA ALA A 72 -16.89 -19.56 -43.10
C ALA A 72 -17.64 -20.02 -41.84
N PHE A 73 -18.40 -21.12 -41.94
CA PHE A 73 -19.14 -21.67 -40.80
C PHE A 73 -18.22 -22.27 -39.73
N TRP A 74 -17.10 -22.88 -40.13
CA TRP A 74 -16.10 -23.37 -39.19
C TRP A 74 -15.46 -22.23 -38.39
N LEU A 75 -15.00 -21.16 -39.07
CA LEU A 75 -14.45 -19.97 -38.42
C LEU A 75 -15.48 -19.24 -37.55
N PHE A 76 -16.75 -19.20 -37.97
CA PHE A 76 -17.84 -18.68 -37.16
C PHE A 76 -18.03 -19.51 -35.88
N GLY A 77 -18.07 -20.84 -35.99
CA GLY A 77 -18.16 -21.75 -34.85
C GLY A 77 -17.02 -21.58 -33.86
N VAL A 78 -15.77 -21.52 -34.36
CA VAL A 78 -14.58 -21.21 -33.54
C VAL A 78 -14.73 -19.86 -32.83
N GLY A 79 -15.23 -18.85 -33.53
CA GLY A 79 -15.52 -17.53 -32.96
C GLY A 79 -16.50 -17.60 -31.79
N VAL A 80 -17.65 -18.27 -31.98
CA VAL A 80 -18.67 -18.46 -30.93
C VAL A 80 -18.09 -19.17 -29.72
N VAL A 81 -17.30 -20.24 -29.92
CA VAL A 81 -16.63 -20.94 -28.83
C VAL A 81 -15.66 -20.02 -28.10
N ALA A 82 -14.85 -19.23 -28.81
CA ALA A 82 -13.92 -18.29 -28.20
C ALA A 82 -14.63 -17.19 -27.38
N LEU A 83 -15.74 -16.65 -27.89
CA LEU A 83 -16.62 -15.71 -27.18
C LEU A 83 -17.13 -16.31 -25.86
N LEU A 84 -17.69 -17.52 -25.92
CA LEU A 84 -18.21 -18.23 -24.73
C LEU A 84 -17.08 -18.54 -23.73
N ARG A 85 -15.92 -18.99 -24.21
CA ARG A 85 -14.75 -19.31 -23.39
C ARG A 85 -14.18 -18.07 -22.70
N GLY A 86 -14.07 -16.94 -23.40
CA GLY A 86 -13.66 -15.67 -22.78
C GLY A 86 -14.66 -15.18 -21.74
N TRP A 87 -15.96 -15.27 -22.01
CA TRP A 87 -17.00 -14.90 -21.05
C TRP A 87 -16.97 -15.78 -19.80
N LEU A 88 -16.90 -17.11 -19.98
CA LEU A 88 -16.80 -18.06 -18.88
C LEU A 88 -15.51 -17.88 -18.08
N ASN A 89 -14.41 -17.40 -18.68
CA ASN A 89 -13.13 -17.19 -18.02
C ASN A 89 -13.22 -16.17 -16.87
N LEU A 90 -14.02 -15.12 -17.05
CA LEU A 90 -14.21 -14.05 -16.06
C LEU A 90 -15.43 -14.28 -15.14
N LEU A 91 -16.40 -15.08 -15.58
CA LEU A 91 -17.62 -15.36 -14.83
C LEU A 91 -17.35 -16.03 -13.48
N GLY A 92 -17.87 -15.45 -12.40
CA GLY A 92 -17.79 -16.02 -11.07
C GLY A 92 -16.39 -15.98 -10.44
N VAL A 93 -15.42 -15.28 -11.05
CA VAL A 93 -14.15 -14.95 -10.38
C VAL A 93 -14.44 -14.04 -9.20
N MET A 94 -13.86 -14.33 -8.05
CA MET A 94 -13.99 -13.52 -6.83
C MET A 94 -12.72 -12.69 -6.65
N PRO A 95 -12.79 -11.37 -6.81
CA PRO A 95 -11.66 -10.48 -6.59
C PRO A 95 -11.50 -10.17 -5.10
N GLY A 96 -10.27 -10.24 -4.61
CA GLY A 96 -9.87 -9.86 -3.27
C GLY A 96 -8.73 -8.85 -3.33
N LEU A 97 -8.65 -7.99 -2.31
CA LEU A 97 -7.66 -6.93 -2.23
C LEU A 97 -6.83 -7.06 -0.95
N ARG A 98 -5.52 -7.00 -1.09
CA ARG A 98 -4.55 -7.01 0.01
C ARG A 98 -3.78 -5.69 -0.01
N LEU A 99 -4.10 -4.84 0.96
CA LEU A 99 -3.40 -3.56 1.13
C LEU A 99 -1.95 -3.79 1.57
N PRO A 100 -1.00 -2.96 1.10
CA PRO A 100 0.36 -3.00 1.61
C PRO A 100 0.38 -2.64 3.10
N ARG A 101 1.32 -3.23 3.84
CA ARG A 101 1.51 -2.95 5.26
C ARG A 101 2.12 -1.56 5.51
N GLU A 102 2.94 -1.09 4.56
CA GLU A 102 3.69 0.15 4.65
C GLU A 102 3.66 0.85 3.30
N ALA A 103 3.36 2.15 3.30
CA ALA A 103 3.39 3.01 2.12
C ALA A 103 3.92 4.38 2.55
N PHE A 104 4.88 4.91 1.82
CA PHE A 104 5.54 6.19 2.13
C PHE A 104 5.36 7.17 0.97
N ALA A 105 5.15 8.43 1.29
CA ALA A 105 5.00 9.49 0.30
C ALA A 105 6.25 9.61 -0.60
N GLY A 106 6.03 9.87 -1.89
CA GLY A 106 7.07 9.93 -2.91
C GLY A 106 7.58 8.56 -3.37
N GLY A 107 6.96 7.46 -2.94
CA GLY A 107 7.29 6.09 -3.37
C GLY A 107 6.14 5.41 -4.12
N GLU A 108 6.19 4.08 -4.16
CA GLU A 108 5.16 3.22 -4.74
C GLU A 108 4.58 2.27 -3.68
N ALA A 109 3.26 2.17 -3.66
CA ALA A 109 2.53 1.21 -2.85
C ALA A 109 2.22 -0.03 -3.69
N ARG A 110 2.63 -1.21 -3.19
CA ARG A 110 2.32 -2.49 -3.84
C ARG A 110 0.99 -3.02 -3.34
N LEU A 111 -0.01 -2.94 -4.19
CA LEU A 111 -1.35 -3.43 -3.93
C LEU A 111 -1.46 -4.89 -4.38
N GLY A 112 -1.60 -5.81 -3.43
CA GLY A 112 -1.82 -7.22 -3.75
C GLY A 112 -3.25 -7.44 -4.20
N VAL A 113 -3.44 -8.03 -5.38
CA VAL A 113 -4.74 -8.45 -5.89
C VAL A 113 -4.77 -9.97 -5.89
N VAL A 114 -5.79 -10.53 -5.26
CA VAL A 114 -5.99 -11.98 -5.14
C VAL A 114 -7.27 -12.33 -5.89
N LEU A 115 -7.18 -13.13 -6.94
CA LEU A 115 -8.35 -13.62 -7.66
C LEU A 115 -8.60 -15.08 -7.28
N ARG A 116 -9.85 -15.42 -6.94
CA ARG A 116 -10.25 -16.79 -6.60
C ARG A 116 -11.27 -17.31 -7.60
N ALA A 117 -11.13 -18.56 -8.03
CA ALA A 117 -12.07 -19.22 -8.92
C ALA A 117 -12.05 -20.74 -8.71
N ARG A 118 -13.18 -21.42 -8.91
CA ARG A 118 -13.25 -22.90 -8.77
C ARG A 118 -12.57 -23.68 -9.90
N ARG A 119 -12.29 -23.02 -11.02
CA ARG A 119 -11.74 -23.61 -12.25
C ARG A 119 -10.57 -22.76 -12.71
N PRO A 120 -9.63 -23.34 -13.46
CA PRO A 120 -8.49 -22.59 -13.95
C PRO A 120 -8.94 -21.46 -14.88
N ARG A 121 -8.35 -20.28 -14.68
CA ARG A 121 -8.60 -19.05 -15.45
C ARG A 121 -7.29 -18.57 -16.04
N MET A 122 -7.31 -18.19 -17.31
CA MET A 122 -6.07 -17.84 -18.03
C MET A 122 -6.10 -16.44 -18.62
N ALA A 123 -4.93 -15.84 -18.78
CA ALA A 123 -4.70 -14.50 -19.28
C ALA A 123 -5.67 -13.48 -18.66
N LEU A 124 -5.65 -13.38 -17.33
CA LEU A 124 -6.35 -12.33 -16.61
C LEU A 124 -5.42 -11.13 -16.49
N GLU A 125 -5.87 -10.00 -17.02
CA GLU A 125 -5.18 -8.72 -16.93
C GLU A 125 -5.85 -7.85 -15.86
N LEU A 126 -5.04 -7.34 -14.95
CA LEU A 126 -5.42 -6.39 -13.93
C LEU A 126 -4.96 -5.00 -14.34
N HIS A 127 -5.83 -4.02 -14.14
CA HIS A 127 -5.57 -2.63 -14.50
C HIS A 127 -6.07 -1.74 -13.36
N CYS A 128 -5.20 -0.90 -12.81
CA CYS A 128 -5.53 0.04 -11.73
C CYS A 128 -4.71 1.32 -11.89
N ASP A 129 -5.36 2.43 -12.26
CA ASP A 129 -4.77 3.78 -12.38
C ASP A 129 -3.40 3.86 -13.06
N GLY A 130 -3.26 3.17 -14.20
CA GLY A 130 -2.02 3.14 -14.99
C GLY A 130 -1.03 2.03 -14.62
N ALA A 131 -1.28 1.31 -13.53
CA ALA A 131 -0.58 0.07 -13.20
C ALA A 131 -1.28 -1.13 -13.83
N ASP A 132 -0.49 -1.99 -14.46
CA ASP A 132 -0.96 -3.21 -15.12
C ASP A 132 -0.25 -4.43 -14.54
N ALA A 133 -0.98 -5.53 -14.37
CA ALA A 133 -0.41 -6.81 -13.96
C ALA A 133 -1.15 -7.95 -14.67
N TRP A 134 -0.47 -9.09 -14.84
CA TRP A 134 -1.06 -10.29 -15.43
C TRP A 134 -1.00 -11.43 -14.43
N LEU A 135 -2.04 -12.25 -14.42
CA LEU A 135 -2.05 -13.47 -13.64
C LEU A 135 -2.91 -14.54 -14.29
N ASP A 136 -2.56 -15.77 -13.96
CA ASP A 136 -3.36 -16.95 -14.21
C ASP A 136 -3.82 -17.53 -12.86
N ILE A 137 -4.93 -18.25 -12.90
CA ILE A 137 -5.44 -19.02 -11.77
C ILE A 137 -5.35 -20.47 -12.20
N ASP A 138 -4.36 -21.20 -11.69
CA ASP A 138 -4.21 -22.63 -11.96
C ASP A 138 -5.01 -23.44 -10.94
N GLU A 139 -4.70 -23.25 -9.65
CA GLU A 139 -5.28 -24.00 -8.53
C GLU A 139 -6.04 -23.09 -7.56
N GLY A 140 -7.23 -22.65 -7.98
CA GLY A 140 -8.18 -22.01 -7.06
C GLY A 140 -7.92 -20.54 -6.77
N VAL A 141 -6.65 -20.12 -6.70
CA VAL A 141 -6.19 -18.77 -6.35
C VAL A 141 -5.05 -18.35 -7.27
N GLY A 142 -5.09 -17.09 -7.72
CA GLY A 142 -3.96 -16.42 -8.36
C GLY A 142 -3.72 -15.07 -7.69
N GLU A 143 -2.46 -14.68 -7.53
CA GLU A 143 -2.07 -13.42 -6.88
C GLU A 143 -1.16 -12.61 -7.81
N ALA A 144 -1.33 -11.29 -7.80
CA ALA A 144 -0.43 -10.36 -8.47
C ALA A 144 -0.32 -9.06 -7.67
N GLU A 145 0.76 -8.31 -7.89
CA GLU A 145 0.98 -7.01 -7.26
C GLU A 145 0.86 -5.89 -8.30
N LEU A 146 0.14 -4.83 -7.95
CA LEU A 146 0.05 -3.59 -8.73
C LEU A 146 0.83 -2.50 -8.00
N ALA A 147 1.81 -1.91 -8.68
CA ALA A 147 2.58 -0.79 -8.14
C ALA A 147 1.84 0.52 -8.41
N LEU A 148 1.29 1.14 -7.36
CA LEU A 148 0.58 2.41 -7.44
C LEU A 148 1.47 3.54 -6.92
N PRO A 149 1.56 4.68 -7.64
CA PRO A 149 2.31 5.83 -7.15
C PRO A 149 1.64 6.44 -5.92
N THR A 150 2.45 6.81 -4.92
CA THR A 150 1.98 7.47 -3.68
C THR A 150 2.60 8.86 -3.55
N PRO A 151 2.10 9.87 -4.29
CA PRO A 151 2.78 11.16 -4.38
C PRO A 151 2.73 11.97 -3.08
N THR A 152 1.62 11.90 -2.35
CA THR A 152 1.39 12.71 -1.14
C THR A 152 1.05 11.83 0.06
N ARG A 153 1.42 12.28 1.26
CA ARG A 153 1.01 11.63 2.51
C ARG A 153 -0.50 11.81 2.75
N GLY A 154 -1.07 10.95 3.60
CA GLY A 154 -2.46 11.05 4.03
C GLY A 154 -3.28 9.86 3.58
N SER A 155 -4.62 9.98 3.65
CA SER A 155 -5.51 8.94 3.16
C SER A 155 -5.60 8.99 1.64
N LEU A 156 -5.10 7.94 0.99
CA LEU A 156 -5.23 7.72 -0.45
C LEU A 156 -6.42 6.79 -0.70
N ALA A 157 -7.50 7.34 -1.23
CA ALA A 157 -8.61 6.55 -1.73
C ALA A 157 -8.12 5.73 -2.93
N LEU A 158 -8.19 4.39 -2.82
CA LEU A 158 -7.68 3.55 -3.88
C LEU A 158 -8.58 3.63 -5.13
N PRO A 159 -7.98 3.68 -6.33
CA PRO A 159 -8.74 3.66 -7.57
C PRO A 159 -9.36 2.30 -7.82
N TRP A 160 -10.43 2.25 -8.61
CA TRP A 160 -11.11 1.00 -8.92
C TRP A 160 -10.26 0.05 -9.76
N LEU A 161 -10.32 -1.22 -9.39
CA LEU A 161 -9.69 -2.31 -10.12
C LEU A 161 -10.53 -2.72 -11.34
N ARG A 162 -9.89 -2.80 -12.50
CA ARG A 162 -10.46 -3.39 -13.71
C ARG A 162 -9.79 -4.73 -13.98
N ILE A 163 -10.60 -5.74 -14.21
CA ILE A 163 -10.15 -7.08 -14.60
C ILE A 163 -10.59 -7.31 -16.05
N GLU A 164 -9.66 -7.73 -16.89
CA GLU A 164 -9.86 -7.95 -18.31
C GLU A 164 -9.36 -9.35 -18.70
N THR A 165 -9.97 -9.97 -19.71
CA THR A 165 -9.36 -11.11 -20.41
C THR A 165 -9.61 -11.02 -21.90
N ARG A 166 -8.64 -11.51 -22.67
CA ARG A 166 -8.72 -11.68 -24.13
C ARG A 166 -8.64 -13.15 -24.54
N TRP A 167 -8.62 -14.05 -23.56
CA TRP A 167 -8.53 -15.48 -23.81
C TRP A 167 -9.80 -16.01 -24.51
N PRO A 168 -9.70 -17.00 -25.42
CA PRO A 168 -8.49 -17.66 -25.91
C PRO A 168 -7.85 -17.00 -27.14
N LEU A 169 -8.64 -16.47 -28.08
CA LEU A 169 -8.17 -16.02 -29.39
C LEU A 169 -8.01 -14.51 -29.53
N GLY A 170 -8.37 -13.72 -28.51
CA GLY A 170 -8.32 -12.26 -28.59
C GLY A 170 -9.38 -11.63 -29.49
N LEU A 171 -10.43 -12.37 -29.89
CA LEU A 171 -11.55 -11.84 -30.70
C LEU A 171 -12.35 -10.78 -29.93
N VAL A 172 -12.58 -11.04 -28.65
CA VAL A 172 -13.26 -10.11 -27.75
C VAL A 172 -12.42 -9.89 -26.51
N ARG A 173 -12.65 -8.74 -25.91
CA ARG A 173 -12.16 -8.35 -24.61
C ARG A 173 -13.33 -8.42 -23.64
N VAL A 174 -13.25 -9.30 -22.65
CA VAL A 174 -14.23 -9.34 -21.57
C VAL A 174 -13.70 -8.49 -20.42
N VAL A 175 -14.49 -7.53 -19.95
CA VAL A 175 -14.08 -6.57 -18.92
C VAL A 175 -15.07 -6.62 -17.75
N ALA A 176 -14.53 -6.59 -16.55
CA ALA A 176 -15.25 -6.40 -15.30
C ALA A 176 -14.64 -5.25 -14.50
N TRP A 177 -15.48 -4.50 -13.80
CA TRP A 177 -15.06 -3.46 -12.86
C TRP A 177 -15.34 -3.92 -11.43
N VAL A 178 -14.38 -3.69 -10.54
CA VAL A 178 -14.45 -4.03 -9.13
C VAL A 178 -14.36 -2.75 -8.31
N SER A 179 -15.35 -2.54 -7.44
CA SER A 179 -15.40 -1.42 -6.49
C SER A 179 -14.97 -1.88 -5.11
N HIS A 180 -14.23 -1.02 -4.42
CA HIS A 180 -13.91 -1.15 -3.00
C HIS A 180 -13.91 0.22 -2.35
N ASP A 181 -14.15 0.25 -1.04
CA ASP A 181 -14.06 1.45 -0.20
C ASP A 181 -12.73 1.47 0.59
N ALA A 182 -11.73 0.72 0.11
CA ALA A 182 -10.44 0.62 0.75
C ALA A 182 -9.66 1.93 0.63
N GLU A 183 -9.21 2.44 1.78
CA GLU A 183 -8.31 3.58 1.88
C GLU A 183 -6.93 3.12 2.32
N LEU A 184 -5.89 3.60 1.62
CA LEU A 184 -4.51 3.36 1.99
C LEU A 184 -3.96 4.58 2.72
N LEU A 185 -3.53 4.41 3.96
CA LEU A 185 -2.85 5.47 4.69
C LEU A 185 -1.38 5.53 4.26
N VAL A 186 -0.99 6.62 3.59
CA VAL A 186 0.37 6.87 3.14
C VAL A 186 1.10 7.69 4.20
N TRP A 187 2.18 7.13 4.75
CA TRP A 187 3.03 7.77 5.75
C TRP A 187 3.94 8.84 5.14
N PRO A 188 4.38 9.86 5.91
CA PRO A 188 5.33 10.85 5.42
C PRO A 188 6.62 10.20 4.94
N ARG A 189 7.26 10.77 3.91
CA ARG A 189 8.58 10.31 3.47
C ARG A 189 9.60 10.53 4.60
N PRO A 190 10.37 9.52 5.03
CA PRO A 190 11.41 9.74 6.02
C PRO A 190 12.49 10.65 5.45
N LEU A 191 12.84 11.70 6.18
CA LEU A 191 13.99 12.56 5.89
C LEU A 191 15.02 12.39 7.00
N GLU A 192 16.11 11.72 6.67
CA GLU A 192 17.26 11.60 7.57
C GLU A 192 17.96 12.97 7.64
N GLU A 193 17.75 13.69 8.73
CA GLU A 193 18.60 14.80 9.11
C GLU A 193 19.61 14.28 10.14
N GLU A 194 20.88 14.68 9.99
CA GLU A 194 21.83 14.60 11.10
C GLU A 194 21.16 15.29 12.28
N ALA A 195 20.93 14.51 13.36
CA ALA A 195 20.39 15.09 14.57
C ALA A 195 21.29 16.29 14.90
N PRO A 196 20.74 17.50 15.13
CA PRO A 196 21.55 18.51 15.78
C PRO A 196 22.04 17.82 17.03
N THR A 197 23.36 17.69 17.16
CA THR A 197 24.00 17.15 18.34
C THR A 197 23.51 18.07 19.45
N ALA A 198 22.39 17.69 20.08
CA ALA A 198 21.98 18.31 21.31
C ALA A 198 23.24 18.19 22.14
N ARG A 199 23.77 19.34 22.55
CA ARG A 199 24.84 19.44 23.52
C ARG A 199 24.37 18.69 24.76
N GLN A 200 24.47 17.37 24.72
CA GLN A 200 24.51 16.53 25.88
C GLN A 200 25.84 16.93 26.48
N GLY A 201 25.74 17.76 27.53
CA GLY A 201 26.88 18.14 28.35
C GLY A 201 27.74 16.91 28.55
N GLY A 202 29.00 17.05 28.16
CA GLY A 202 29.91 15.94 28.04
C GLY A 202 30.15 15.22 29.36
N ALA A 203 30.72 14.02 29.18
CA ALA A 203 31.49 13.27 30.16
C ALA A 203 30.71 12.77 31.38
N ASP A 204 30.00 11.65 31.20
CA ASP A 204 30.11 10.44 32.03
C ASP A 204 28.94 9.49 31.66
N GLU A 205 29.08 8.74 30.57
CA GLU A 205 28.03 7.81 30.12
C GLU A 205 28.35 6.32 30.34
N ASP A 206 29.49 5.97 30.98
CA ASP A 206 29.89 4.56 31.15
C ASP A 206 29.94 4.04 32.60
N ALA A 207 29.50 4.81 33.59
CA ALA A 207 29.32 4.28 34.94
C ALA A 207 27.98 4.76 35.47
N GLY A 208 27.03 3.83 35.67
CA GLY A 208 25.86 4.13 36.48
C GLY A 208 26.28 4.72 37.82
N ASP A 209 25.49 5.63 38.39
CA ASP A 209 25.85 6.24 39.67
C ASP A 209 26.13 5.15 40.72
N PHE A 210 27.23 5.29 41.46
CA PHE A 210 27.58 4.36 42.52
C PHE A 210 26.49 4.42 43.59
N ALA A 211 25.66 3.37 43.64
CA ALA A 211 24.48 3.30 44.50
C ALA A 211 24.82 2.83 45.93
N GLY A 212 25.98 2.18 46.10
CA GLY A 212 26.47 1.76 47.42
C GLY A 212 27.24 0.44 47.40
N LEU A 213 27.43 -0.13 48.60
CA LEU A 213 28.18 -1.36 48.83
C LEU A 213 27.26 -2.41 49.42
N ARG A 214 27.13 -3.56 48.74
CA ARG A 214 26.43 -4.74 49.28
C ARG A 214 27.45 -5.78 49.74
N ARG A 215 27.13 -6.59 50.75
CA ARG A 215 27.92 -7.79 51.07
C ARG A 215 28.04 -8.69 49.83
N PHE A 216 29.26 -9.17 49.59
CA PHE A 216 29.60 -10.06 48.49
C PHE A 216 28.85 -11.39 48.59
N GLN A 217 28.28 -11.86 47.48
CA GLN A 217 27.66 -13.17 47.39
C GLN A 217 28.41 -14.04 46.36
N PRO A 218 28.49 -15.36 46.57
CA PRO A 218 29.05 -16.28 45.58
C PRO A 218 28.28 -16.16 44.25
N GLY A 219 28.93 -15.65 43.21
CA GLY A 219 28.34 -15.34 41.90
C GLY A 219 28.55 -13.89 41.44
N ASP A 220 28.93 -12.99 42.34
CA ASP A 220 29.27 -11.60 42.00
C ASP A 220 30.59 -11.52 41.21
N SER A 221 30.65 -10.66 40.19
CA SER A 221 31.83 -10.50 39.33
C SER A 221 33.05 -10.00 40.12
N PRO A 222 34.24 -10.62 39.98
CA PRO A 222 35.47 -10.19 40.68
C PRO A 222 35.87 -8.74 40.40
N GLY A 223 35.49 -8.20 39.23
CA GLY A 223 35.77 -6.82 38.83
C GLY A 223 34.96 -5.77 39.59
N GLN A 224 33.86 -6.17 40.25
CA GLN A 224 32.97 -5.27 41.00
C GLN A 224 33.26 -5.30 42.51
N VAL A 225 34.25 -6.07 42.97
CA VAL A 225 34.60 -6.17 44.39
C VAL A 225 35.31 -4.89 44.88
N ALA A 226 34.86 -4.38 46.03
CA ALA A 226 35.43 -3.20 46.68
C ALA A 226 36.67 -3.55 47.52
N TRP A 227 37.76 -3.90 46.84
CA TRP A 227 39.02 -4.34 47.47
C TRP A 227 39.57 -3.39 48.55
N LYS A 228 39.38 -2.07 48.37
CA LYS A 228 39.81 -1.04 49.35
C LYS A 228 39.08 -1.11 50.69
N GLN A 229 37.84 -1.62 50.72
CA GLN A 229 37.09 -1.80 51.97
C GLN A 229 37.47 -3.11 52.63
N TRP A 230 37.68 -4.16 51.84
CA TRP A 230 38.13 -5.47 52.34
C TRP A 230 39.45 -5.38 53.11
N SER A 231 40.41 -4.59 52.63
CA SER A 231 41.71 -4.39 53.32
C SER A 231 41.62 -3.66 54.65
N ARG A 232 40.50 -2.98 54.96
CA ARG A 232 40.31 -2.23 56.21
C ARG A 232 39.39 -2.91 57.20
N SER A 233 38.35 -3.60 56.73
CA SER A 233 37.31 -4.17 57.61
C SER A 233 37.20 -5.70 57.55
N GLY A 234 37.94 -6.38 56.66
CA GLY A 234 37.90 -7.83 56.49
C GLY A 234 36.61 -8.39 55.88
N VAL A 235 35.63 -7.54 55.58
CA VAL A 235 34.33 -7.91 55.00
C VAL A 235 34.35 -7.64 53.50
N LEU A 236 34.09 -8.67 52.70
CA LEU A 236 33.94 -8.51 51.24
C LEU A 236 32.63 -7.80 50.90
N ALA A 237 32.75 -6.72 50.13
CA ALA A 237 31.62 -5.96 49.60
C ALA A 237 31.75 -5.78 48.08
N THR A 238 30.63 -5.82 47.38
CA THR A 238 30.51 -5.59 45.93
C THR A 238 29.96 -4.19 45.70
N LYS A 239 30.59 -3.43 44.80
CA LYS A 239 30.11 -2.12 44.35
C LYS A 239 28.81 -2.32 43.56
N GLN A 240 27.74 -1.69 44.01
CA GLN A 240 26.50 -1.62 43.24
C GLN A 240 26.49 -0.32 42.44
N PHE A 241 26.23 -0.45 41.15
CA PHE A 241 25.97 0.67 40.25
C PHE A 241 24.47 0.66 39.97
N SER A 242 23.79 1.79 40.14
CA SER A 242 22.41 1.92 39.68
C SER A 242 22.42 1.98 38.16
N ALA A 243 21.58 1.18 37.50
CA ALA A 243 21.34 1.37 36.08
C ALA A 243 20.84 2.81 35.87
N PRO A 244 21.42 3.58 34.94
CA PRO A 244 20.95 4.94 34.69
C PRO A 244 19.44 4.89 34.38
N PRO A 245 18.65 5.87 34.87
CA PRO A 245 17.23 5.91 34.58
C PRO A 245 17.05 5.88 33.06
N ARG A 246 16.21 4.95 32.57
CA ARG A 246 15.86 4.83 31.15
C ARG A 246 15.35 6.20 30.70
N ARG A 247 16.19 6.99 30.01
CA ARG A 247 15.87 8.34 29.58
C ARG A 247 14.58 8.30 28.75
N GLU A 248 13.55 8.97 29.25
CA GLU A 248 12.28 9.14 28.56
C GLU A 248 12.48 10.00 27.31
N ARG A 249 12.45 9.38 26.12
CA ARG A 249 12.66 10.09 24.85
C ARG A 249 11.31 10.53 24.27
N TRP A 250 11.13 11.84 24.15
CA TRP A 250 9.98 12.47 23.51
C TRP A 250 10.37 13.02 22.14
N LEU A 251 9.60 12.64 21.12
CA LEU A 251 9.69 13.18 19.78
C LEU A 251 8.68 14.32 19.64
N ASP A 252 9.17 15.55 19.79
CA ASP A 252 8.33 16.75 19.79
C ASP A 252 8.33 17.43 18.41
N TYR A 253 7.13 17.74 17.90
CA TYR A 253 6.93 18.45 16.63
C TYR A 253 7.49 19.88 16.64
N ASP A 254 7.31 20.61 17.73
CA ASP A 254 7.77 21.99 17.85
C ASP A 254 9.30 22.11 17.97
N ALA A 255 9.97 21.01 18.34
CA ALA A 255 11.43 20.93 18.37
C ALA A 255 12.04 20.76 16.95
N CYS A 256 11.25 20.35 15.97
CA CYS A 256 11.68 20.23 14.58
C CYS A 256 11.60 21.57 13.85
N ARG A 257 12.63 21.88 13.04
CA ARG A 257 12.70 23.11 12.25
C ARG A 257 12.16 22.90 10.83
N GLY A 258 11.74 24.00 10.20
CA GLY A 258 11.27 24.02 8.82
C GLY A 258 9.75 24.02 8.67
N ASP A 259 9.31 23.81 7.44
CA ASP A 259 7.90 23.70 7.04
C ASP A 259 7.21 22.49 7.70
N PRO A 260 5.89 22.53 7.97
CA PRO A 260 5.14 21.39 8.50
C PRO A 260 5.44 20.04 7.85
N GLU A 261 5.59 19.97 6.52
CA GLU A 261 5.93 18.73 5.82
C GLU A 261 7.29 18.18 6.23
N ARG A 262 8.29 19.08 6.26
CA ARG A 262 9.66 18.71 6.62
C ARG A 262 9.72 18.21 8.05
N ARG A 263 9.01 18.85 8.99
CA ARG A 263 8.94 18.42 10.39
C ARG A 263 8.37 17.01 10.50
N LEU A 264 7.29 16.70 9.79
CA LEU A 264 6.69 15.35 9.77
C LEU A 264 7.63 14.31 9.15
N SER A 265 8.34 14.65 8.08
CA SER A 265 9.34 13.79 7.47
C SER A 265 10.51 13.47 8.39
N VAL A 266 11.00 14.45 9.14
CA VAL A 266 12.07 14.28 10.14
C VAL A 266 11.57 13.43 11.32
N LEU A 267 10.36 13.70 11.82
CA LEU A 267 9.75 12.88 12.87
C LEU A 267 9.55 11.43 12.41
N CYS A 268 9.12 11.23 11.17
CA CYS A 268 9.00 9.89 10.58
C CYS A 268 10.34 9.15 10.60
N ALA A 269 11.43 9.79 10.18
CA ALA A 269 12.77 9.19 10.24
C ALA A 269 13.18 8.84 11.68
N ARG A 270 12.92 9.72 12.66
CA ARG A 270 13.22 9.48 14.08
C ARG A 270 12.40 8.33 14.67
N VAL A 271 11.11 8.24 14.36
CA VAL A 271 10.24 7.12 14.78
C VAL A 271 10.80 5.79 14.26
N LEU A 272 11.20 5.74 12.99
CA LEU A 272 11.80 4.55 12.40
C LEU A 272 13.15 4.21 13.04
N ALA A 273 14.00 5.21 13.33
CA ALA A 273 15.29 5.01 13.98
C ALA A 273 15.14 4.45 15.41
N HIS A 274 14.27 5.04 16.25
CA HIS A 274 14.03 4.55 17.61
C HIS A 274 13.39 3.16 17.63
N HIS A 275 12.50 2.88 16.68
CA HIS A 275 11.95 1.53 16.53
C HIS A 275 13.03 0.50 16.16
N ARG A 276 13.94 0.81 15.22
CA ARG A 276 15.08 -0.06 14.88
C ARG A 276 16.02 -0.28 16.07
N ALA A 277 16.18 0.72 16.94
CA ALA A 277 16.98 0.63 18.16
C ALA A 277 16.27 -0.12 19.31
N GLY A 278 14.98 -0.47 19.17
CA GLY A 278 14.20 -1.11 20.23
C GLY A 278 13.96 -0.20 21.45
N GLU A 279 14.06 1.12 21.27
CA GLU A 279 13.91 2.09 22.36
C GLU A 279 12.45 2.47 22.59
N ARG A 280 12.12 2.83 23.83
CA ARG A 280 10.81 3.42 24.17
C ARG A 280 10.80 4.90 23.78
N PHE A 281 9.77 5.31 23.04
CA PHE A 281 9.61 6.71 22.64
C PHE A 281 8.14 7.15 22.72
N GLY A 282 7.94 8.42 23.06
CA GLY A 282 6.66 9.12 22.96
C GLY A 282 6.66 10.09 21.77
N LEU A 283 5.48 10.44 21.25
CA LEU A 283 5.34 11.39 20.15
C LEU A 283 4.40 12.52 20.60
N ARG A 284 4.83 13.77 20.44
CA ARG A 284 3.98 14.96 20.64
C ARG A 284 3.79 15.68 19.32
N LEU A 285 2.54 15.73 18.89
CA LEU A 285 2.06 16.54 17.78
C LEU A 285 1.13 17.61 18.35
N PRO A 286 0.97 18.77 17.68
CA PRO A 286 -0.04 19.74 18.05
C PRO A 286 -1.42 19.07 18.11
N GLY A 287 -2.07 19.09 19.28
CA GLY A 287 -3.37 18.46 19.51
C GLY A 287 -3.37 16.95 19.72
N LEU A 288 -2.22 16.27 19.70
CA LEU A 288 -2.13 14.82 19.96
C LEU A 288 -0.83 14.43 20.67
N THR A 289 -0.94 13.87 21.87
CA THR A 289 0.18 13.30 22.62
C THR A 289 0.04 11.79 22.70
N LEU A 290 0.95 11.06 22.05
CA LEU A 290 1.07 9.62 22.19
C LEU A 290 2.04 9.30 23.34
N ALA A 291 1.53 8.60 24.34
CA ALA A 291 2.32 8.11 25.46
C ALA A 291 3.46 7.18 24.99
N GLN A 292 4.48 7.05 25.84
CA GLN A 292 5.66 6.25 25.53
C GLN A 292 5.31 4.76 25.40
N GLY A 293 5.78 4.16 24.32
CA GLY A 293 5.60 2.74 24.04
C GLY A 293 6.81 2.17 23.29
N GLU A 294 6.77 0.87 23.06
CA GLU A 294 7.78 0.14 22.28
C GLU A 294 7.09 -0.86 21.33
N GLY A 295 7.88 -1.41 20.40
CA GLY A 295 7.43 -2.42 19.44
C GLY A 295 6.69 -1.88 18.22
N ASP A 296 6.23 -2.82 17.38
CA ASP A 296 5.56 -2.53 16.09
C ASP A 296 4.26 -1.74 16.26
N GLY A 297 3.51 -2.01 17.34
CA GLY A 297 2.26 -1.31 17.64
C GLY A 297 2.47 0.17 17.96
N GLN A 298 3.58 0.54 18.60
CA GLN A 298 3.93 1.95 18.83
C GLN A 298 4.38 2.62 17.53
N ARG A 299 5.25 1.95 16.75
CA ARG A 299 5.69 2.44 15.43
C ARG A 299 4.49 2.80 14.56
N ARG A 300 3.55 1.87 14.41
CA ARG A 300 2.38 2.05 13.55
C ARG A 300 1.49 3.19 14.03
N ARG A 301 1.18 3.27 15.33
CA ARG A 301 0.39 4.37 15.90
C ARG A 301 1.04 5.74 15.68
N ALA A 302 2.36 5.83 15.84
CA ALA A 302 3.10 7.05 15.60
C ALA A 302 3.07 7.46 14.12
N LEU A 303 3.32 6.53 13.19
CA LEU A 303 3.28 6.81 11.75
C LEU A 303 1.87 7.16 11.26
N ASP A 304 0.85 6.47 11.77
CA ASP A 304 -0.56 6.76 11.45
C ASP A 304 -0.96 8.16 11.93
N ALA A 305 -0.50 8.57 13.12
CA ALA A 305 -0.71 9.92 13.63
C ALA A 305 -0.03 10.98 12.75
N LEU A 306 1.21 10.73 12.32
CA LEU A 306 1.93 11.64 11.41
C LEU A 306 1.26 11.75 10.04
N ALA A 307 0.68 10.66 9.52
CA ALA A 307 -0.02 10.65 8.25
C ALA A 307 -1.38 11.36 8.30
N ARG A 308 -2.08 11.26 9.43
CA ARG A 308 -3.38 11.92 9.64
C ARG A 308 -3.26 13.38 10.05
N PHE A 309 -2.06 13.84 10.40
CA PHE A 309 -1.82 15.22 10.80
C PHE A 309 -1.94 16.16 9.59
N GLY A 310 -3.09 16.84 9.51
CA GLY A 310 -3.26 18.03 8.70
C GLY A 310 -2.89 19.25 9.53
N PRO A 311 -2.00 20.15 9.04
CA PRO A 311 -1.77 21.41 9.74
C PRO A 311 -3.13 22.13 9.84
N SER A 312 -3.60 22.38 11.06
CA SER A 312 -4.74 23.26 11.26
C SER A 312 -4.40 24.59 10.61
N THR A 313 -5.12 24.97 9.55
CA THR A 313 -5.07 26.31 8.98
C THR A 313 -5.45 27.30 10.08
N GLY A 314 -4.45 27.84 10.76
CA GLY A 314 -4.66 28.56 12.01
C GLY A 314 -3.38 29.14 12.60
N GLU A 315 -2.46 29.63 11.77
CA GLU A 315 -1.46 30.63 12.20
C GLU A 315 -0.88 31.33 10.97
N GLY A 316 -1.63 32.34 10.52
CA GLY A 316 -1.26 33.20 9.40
C GLY A 316 -2.07 34.49 9.47
N ALA A 317 -1.71 35.37 10.41
CA ALA A 317 -1.82 36.83 10.31
C ALA A 317 -1.47 37.46 11.67
N ARG A 318 -0.19 37.78 11.89
CA ARG A 318 0.23 39.06 12.49
C ARG A 318 1.50 39.51 11.82
#